data_AF-W2EMR6-F1
#
_entry.id   AF-W2EMR6-F1
#
_cell.length_a   1.000
_cell.length_b   1.000
_cell.length_c   1.000
_cell.angle_alpha   90.00
_cell.angle_beta   90.00
_cell.angle_gamma   90.00
#
_symmetry.space_group_name_H-M   'P 1'
#
loop_
_entity.id
_entity.type
_entity.pdbx_description
1 polymer ?
#
loop_
_entity_poly.entity_id
_entity_poly.type
_entity_poly.pdbx_seq_one_letter_code
_entity_poly.pdbx_strand_id
1 'polypeptide(L)'
;MSSYTRRQARRLKERHPRVPDRVWSALEMDATHVATAIALMGVLVGAAAADGARTGGRSGFYQTVLVGFGLHGVAHLGQSAAARGYTPGVVTSPGVIAFSLWAWRRLRREDLVPETGTRDLVSDAALFPVAILGVHGAAHGIRLLARRAVRRR
;
A
#
# COMPACT_ATOMS: atom_id res chain seq x y z
N MET A 1 2.75 9.30 -16.34
CA MET A 1 1.96 8.05 -16.47
C MET A 1 2.17 7.47 -17.86
N SER A 2 2.22 6.14 -17.99
CA SER A 2 2.35 5.48 -19.30
C SER A 2 1.08 5.69 -20.15
N SER A 3 1.20 5.50 -21.47
CA SER A 3 0.07 5.55 -22.40
C SER A 3 -1.00 4.47 -22.09
N TYR A 4 -0.59 3.35 -21.50
CA TYR A 4 -1.47 2.28 -21.04
C TYR A 4 -2.34 2.73 -19.85
N THR A 5 -1.72 3.26 -18.79
CA THR A 5 -2.45 3.67 -17.58
C THR A 5 -3.47 4.76 -17.88
N ARG A 6 -3.14 5.72 -18.76
CA ARG A 6 -4.10 6.76 -19.20
C ARG A 6 -5.29 6.16 -19.95
N ARG A 7 -5.07 5.17 -20.83
CA ARG A 7 -6.15 4.48 -21.54
C ARG A 7 -7.07 3.71 -20.59
N GLN A 8 -6.51 3.04 -19.59
CA GLN A 8 -7.32 2.32 -18.59
C GLN A 8 -8.11 3.27 -17.69
N ALA A 9 -7.51 4.37 -17.23
CA ALA A 9 -8.21 5.39 -16.45
C ALA A 9 -9.41 5.97 -17.23
N ARG A 10 -9.23 6.25 -18.53
CA ARG A 10 -10.32 6.73 -19.40
C ARG A 10 -11.44 5.70 -19.52
N ARG A 11 -11.11 4.43 -19.77
CA ARG A 11 -12.09 3.33 -19.86
C ARG A 11 -12.85 3.13 -18.55
N LEU A 12 -12.17 3.29 -17.40
CA LEU A 12 -12.79 3.17 -16.09
C LEU A 12 -13.76 4.32 -15.84
N LYS A 13 -13.38 5.55 -16.20
CA LYS A 13 -14.25 6.73 -16.15
C LYS A 13 -15.50 6.55 -17.02
N GLU A 14 -15.35 6.08 -18.26
CA GLU A 14 -16.45 5.78 -19.18
C GLU A 14 -17.42 4.72 -18.61
N ARG A 15 -16.91 3.71 -17.89
CA ARG A 15 -17.73 2.65 -17.27
C ARG A 15 -18.46 3.08 -16.00
N HIS A 16 -18.01 4.14 -15.35
CA HIS A 16 -18.54 4.61 -14.07
C HIS A 16 -18.99 6.09 -14.15
N PRO A 17 -19.98 6.42 -15.00
CA PRO A 17 -20.43 7.80 -15.22
C PRO A 17 -21.09 8.42 -13.98
N ARG A 18 -21.53 7.60 -13.02
CA ARG A 18 -22.12 8.05 -11.75
C ARG A 18 -21.09 8.61 -10.76
N VAL A 19 -19.79 8.39 -11.00
CA VAL A 19 -18.72 8.89 -10.13
C VAL A 19 -18.42 10.35 -10.51
N PRO A 20 -18.53 11.31 -9.58
CA PRO A 20 -18.29 12.73 -9.88
C PRO A 20 -16.88 13.01 -10.40
N ASP A 21 -16.74 13.99 -11.30
CA ASP A 21 -15.44 14.38 -11.88
C ASP A 21 -14.39 14.73 -10.83
N ARG A 22 -14.78 15.36 -9.72
CA ARG A 22 -13.87 15.66 -8.59
C ARG A 22 -13.18 14.42 -8.02
N VAL A 23 -13.85 13.26 -8.04
CA VAL A 23 -13.28 11.99 -7.56
C VAL A 23 -12.26 11.47 -8.57
N TRP A 24 -12.57 11.56 -9.87
CA TRP A 24 -11.61 11.19 -10.92
C TRP A 24 -10.36 12.06 -10.88
N SER A 25 -10.51 13.39 -10.73
CA SER A 25 -9.39 14.31 -10.62
C SER A 25 -8.53 14.06 -9.38
N ALA A 26 -9.13 13.63 -8.27
CA ALA A 26 -8.39 13.26 -7.06
C ALA A 26 -7.60 11.96 -7.21
N LEU A 27 -8.05 11.04 -8.08
CA LEU A 27 -7.38 9.77 -8.37
C LEU A 27 -6.26 9.90 -9.42
N GLU A 28 -6.20 11.02 -10.15
CA GLU A 28 -5.11 11.28 -11.08
C GLU A 28 -3.80 11.56 -10.34
N MET A 29 -2.89 10.59 -10.38
CA MET A 29 -1.55 10.69 -9.79
C MET A 29 -0.48 10.81 -10.87
N ASP A 30 0.42 11.78 -10.72
CA ASP A 30 1.58 11.88 -11.60
C ASP A 30 2.61 10.78 -11.29
N ALA A 31 3.52 10.52 -12.24
CA ALA A 31 4.51 9.45 -12.12
C ALA A 31 5.49 9.67 -10.97
N THR A 32 5.82 10.93 -10.66
CA THR A 32 6.72 11.27 -9.56
C THR A 32 6.06 10.97 -8.22
N HIS A 33 4.79 11.31 -8.04
CA HIS A 33 4.03 10.97 -6.85
C HIS A 33 3.98 9.45 -6.63
N VAL A 34 3.70 8.68 -7.69
CA VAL A 34 3.69 7.22 -7.62
C VAL A 34 5.07 6.67 -7.23
N ALA A 35 6.15 7.16 -7.86
CA ALA A 35 7.50 6.73 -7.53
C ALA A 35 7.88 7.08 -6.07
N THR A 36 7.53 8.28 -5.61
CA THR A 36 7.75 8.68 -4.21
C THR A 36 6.97 7.80 -3.24
N ALA A 37 5.70 7.51 -3.52
CA ALA A 37 4.89 6.63 -2.67
C ALA A 37 5.48 5.21 -2.60
N ILE A 38 5.92 4.66 -3.73
CA ILE A 38 6.59 3.35 -3.78
C ILE A 38 7.89 3.37 -2.96
N ALA A 39 8.71 4.41 -3.09
CA ALA A 39 9.94 4.54 -2.32
C ALA A 39 9.68 4.62 -0.81
N LEU A 40 8.70 5.41 -0.39
CA LEU A 40 8.29 5.53 1.02
C LEU A 40 7.76 4.19 1.57
N MET A 41 6.93 3.47 0.81
CA MET A 41 6.49 2.12 1.20
C MET A 41 7.69 1.16 1.31
N GLY A 42 8.63 1.23 0.38
CA GLY A 42 9.86 0.42 0.43
C GLY A 42 10.67 0.68 1.70
N VAL A 43 10.83 1.94 2.11
CA VAL A 43 11.48 2.31 3.37
C VAL A 43 10.73 1.77 4.58
N LEU A 44 9.40 1.92 4.62
CA LEU A 44 8.56 1.40 5.71
C LEU A 44 8.72 -0.13 5.86
N VAL A 45 8.55 -0.87 4.77
CA VAL A 45 8.65 -2.34 4.76
C VAL A 45 10.09 -2.79 5.08
N GLY A 46 11.10 -2.10 4.54
CA GLY A 46 12.51 -2.39 4.83
C GLY A 46 12.87 -2.15 6.29
N ALA A 47 12.40 -1.05 6.89
CA ALA A 47 12.60 -0.77 8.30
C ALA A 47 11.93 -1.82 9.19
N ALA A 48 10.69 -2.22 8.86
CA ALA A 48 9.98 -3.27 9.56
C ALA A 48 10.69 -4.62 9.45
N ALA A 49 11.18 -4.98 8.26
CA ALA A 49 11.94 -6.21 8.06
C ALA A 49 13.26 -6.22 8.86
N ALA A 50 13.99 -5.10 8.89
CA ALA A 50 15.21 -4.97 9.68
C ALA A 50 14.92 -5.10 11.19
N ASP A 51 13.80 -4.54 11.65
CA ASP A 51 13.36 -4.66 13.04
C ASP A 51 12.89 -6.07 13.40
N GLY A 52 12.15 -6.72 12.49
CA GLY A 52 11.81 -8.14 12.58
C GLY A 52 13.05 -9.02 12.69
N ALA A 53 14.07 -8.77 11.85
CA ALA A 53 15.33 -9.50 11.89
C ALA A 53 16.07 -9.33 13.22
N ARG A 54 16.15 -8.09 13.74
CA ARG A 54 16.77 -7.79 15.04
C ARG A 54 16.07 -8.46 16.22
N THR A 55 14.74 -8.57 16.15
CA THR A 55 13.91 -9.12 17.24
C THR A 55 13.60 -10.62 17.08
N GLY A 56 14.10 -11.26 16.01
CA GLY A 56 13.73 -12.63 15.67
C GLY A 56 12.23 -12.79 15.38
N GLY A 57 11.55 -11.73 14.91
CA GLY A 57 10.13 -11.73 14.55
C GLY A 57 9.17 -11.27 15.66
N ARG A 58 9.66 -10.98 16.88
CA ARG A 58 8.82 -10.54 18.02
C ARG A 58 8.38 -9.08 17.97
N SER A 59 8.92 -8.28 17.06
CA SER A 59 8.54 -6.87 16.93
C SER A 59 7.07 -6.72 16.52
N GLY A 60 6.29 -6.01 17.33
CA GLY A 60 4.92 -5.62 16.98
C GLY A 60 4.88 -4.78 15.69
N PHE A 61 5.85 -3.88 15.49
CA PHE A 61 5.95 -3.10 14.25
C PHE A 61 6.14 -4.00 13.02
N TYR A 62 7.04 -4.98 13.09
CA TYR A 62 7.21 -5.97 12.03
C TYR A 62 5.93 -6.76 11.78
N GLN A 63 5.28 -7.26 12.84
CA GLN A 63 4.07 -8.07 12.73
C GLN A 63 2.90 -7.29 12.12
N THR A 64 2.64 -6.06 12.58
CA THR A 64 1.62 -5.17 12.01
C THR A 64 1.91 -4.87 10.53
N VAL A 65 3.16 -4.53 10.20
CA VAL A 65 3.54 -4.24 8.80
C VAL A 65 3.43 -5.49 7.92
N LEU A 66 3.74 -6.69 8.43
CA LEU A 66 3.59 -7.94 7.70
C LEU A 66 2.13 -8.23 7.34
N VAL A 67 1.21 -8.04 8.29
CA VAL A 67 -0.24 -8.16 8.05
C VAL A 67 -0.70 -7.12 7.02
N GLY A 68 -0.29 -5.86 7.22
CA GLY A 68 -0.58 -4.78 6.28
C GLY A 68 -0.05 -5.05 4.87
N PHE A 69 1.14 -5.63 4.73
CA PHE A 69 1.73 -5.97 3.44
C PHE A 69 0.93 -7.04 2.71
N GLY A 70 0.44 -8.06 3.43
CA GLY A 70 -0.50 -9.04 2.89
C GLY A 70 -1.81 -8.41 2.41
N LEU A 71 -2.42 -7.55 3.24
CA LEU A 71 -3.64 -6.80 2.88
C LEU A 71 -3.42 -5.88 1.67
N HIS A 72 -2.22 -5.31 1.52
CA HIS A 72 -1.83 -4.54 0.34
C HIS A 72 -1.91 -5.35 -0.94
N GLY A 73 -1.41 -6.59 -0.92
CA GLY A 73 -1.54 -7.50 -2.05
C GLY A 73 -3.01 -7.80 -2.38
N VAL A 74 -3.86 -8.01 -1.38
CA VAL A 74 -5.30 -8.24 -1.59
C VAL A 74 -5.97 -7.03 -2.25
N ALA A 75 -5.62 -5.81 -1.82
CA ALA A 75 -6.17 -4.58 -2.40
C ALA A 75 -5.86 -4.46 -3.91
N HIS A 76 -4.64 -4.80 -4.34
CA HIS A 76 -4.27 -4.82 -5.76
C HIS A 76 -5.09 -5.82 -6.58
N LEU A 77 -5.33 -7.02 -6.04
CA LEU A 77 -6.19 -8.02 -6.68
C LEU A 77 -7.64 -7.51 -6.79
N GLY A 78 -8.17 -6.91 -5.72
CA GLY A 78 -9.49 -6.30 -5.70
C GLY A 78 -9.63 -5.17 -6.72
N GLN A 79 -8.62 -4.30 -6.84
CA GLN A 79 -8.57 -3.24 -7.84
C GLN A 79 -8.56 -3.79 -9.26
N SER A 80 -7.76 -4.82 -9.54
CA SER A 80 -7.75 -5.49 -10.86
C SER A 80 -9.08 -6.14 -11.21
N ALA A 81 -9.71 -6.81 -10.24
CA ALA A 81 -11.03 -7.42 -10.42
C ALA A 81 -12.10 -6.36 -10.69
N ALA A 82 -12.13 -5.27 -9.90
CA ALA A 82 -13.06 -4.16 -10.09
C ALA A 82 -12.85 -3.45 -11.44
N ALA A 83 -11.61 -3.24 -11.85
CA ALA A 83 -11.28 -2.67 -13.15
C ALA A 83 -11.50 -3.65 -14.32
N ARG A 84 -11.69 -4.94 -14.05
CA ARG A 84 -11.71 -6.04 -15.03
C ARG A 84 -10.52 -5.97 -15.98
N GLY A 85 -9.33 -5.76 -15.42
CA GLY A 85 -8.12 -5.51 -16.20
C GLY A 85 -6.87 -5.45 -15.33
N TYR A 86 -5.73 -5.25 -15.97
CA TYR A 86 -4.44 -5.17 -15.28
C TYR A 86 -4.32 -3.86 -14.49
N THR A 87 -3.99 -3.97 -13.20
CA THR A 87 -3.50 -2.86 -12.39
C THR A 87 -2.04 -3.08 -12.01
N PRO A 88 -1.24 -1.99 -11.89
CA PRO A 88 0.11 -2.09 -11.35
C PRO A 88 0.07 -2.79 -10.00
N GLY A 89 0.84 -3.88 -9.83
CA GLY A 89 0.88 -4.68 -8.60
C GLY A 89 0.14 -6.01 -8.67
N VAL A 90 -0.78 -6.23 -9.62
CA VAL A 90 -1.56 -7.48 -9.69
C VAL A 90 -0.70 -8.74 -9.86
N VAL A 91 0.42 -8.63 -10.58
CA VAL A 91 1.34 -9.75 -10.84
C VAL A 91 2.13 -10.13 -9.60
N THR A 92 2.56 -9.15 -8.80
CA THR A 92 3.37 -9.40 -7.60
C THR A 92 2.51 -9.74 -6.38
N SER A 93 1.23 -9.37 -6.41
CA SER A 93 0.31 -9.52 -5.27
C SER A 93 0.13 -10.97 -4.78
N PRO A 94 -0.04 -11.99 -5.64
CA PRO A 94 -0.12 -13.37 -5.17
C PRO A 94 1.11 -13.80 -4.35
N GLY A 95 2.31 -13.40 -4.78
CA GLY A 95 3.55 -13.69 -4.06
C GLY A 95 3.60 -12.99 -2.71
N VAL A 96 3.20 -11.72 -2.65
CA VAL A 96 3.12 -10.94 -1.40
C VAL A 96 2.15 -11.58 -0.41
N ILE A 97 0.97 -11.99 -0.87
CA ILE A 97 -0.05 -12.64 -0.03
C ILE A 97 0.48 -13.99 0.47
N ALA A 98 1.01 -14.83 -0.42
CA ALA A 98 1.53 -16.14 -0.06
C ALA A 98 2.67 -16.04 0.97
N PHE A 99 3.61 -15.12 0.74
CA PHE A 99 4.70 -14.83 1.69
C PHE A 99 4.16 -14.37 3.04
N SER A 100 3.23 -13.42 3.05
CA SER A 100 2.71 -12.86 4.30
C SER A 100 1.96 -13.91 5.12
N LEU A 101 1.17 -14.76 4.47
CA LEU A 101 0.51 -15.90 5.11
C LEU A 101 1.50 -16.92 5.65
N TRP A 102 2.54 -17.26 4.89
CA TRP A 102 3.58 -18.18 5.33
C TRP A 102 4.34 -17.63 6.54
N ALA A 103 4.80 -16.37 6.47
CA ALA A 103 5.55 -15.72 7.54
C ALA A 103 4.69 -15.61 8.81
N TRP A 104 3.41 -15.22 8.69
CA TRP A 104 2.49 -15.18 9.82
C TRP A 104 2.32 -16.57 10.46
N ARG A 105 2.12 -17.62 9.65
CA ARG A 105 2.03 -19.00 10.15
C ARG A 105 3.33 -19.44 10.83
N ARG A 106 4.49 -19.00 10.33
CA ARG A 106 5.80 -19.28 10.94
C ARG A 106 5.89 -18.67 12.33
N LEU A 107 5.54 -17.38 12.47
CA LEU A 107 5.54 -16.68 13.76
C LEU A 107 4.60 -17.34 14.77
N ARG A 108 3.41 -17.75 14.34
CA ARG A 108 2.44 -18.45 15.20
C ARG A 108 2.93 -19.82 15.66
N ARG A 109 3.69 -20.54 14.83
CA ARG A 109 4.26 -21.85 15.21
C ARG A 109 5.41 -21.75 16.20
N GLU A 110 6.02 -20.57 16.32
CA GLU A 110 7.10 -20.29 17.26
C GLU A 110 6.61 -19.51 18.48
N ASP A 111 5.29 -19.39 18.66
CA ASP A 111 4.64 -18.64 19.76
C ASP A 111 5.14 -17.19 19.87
N LEU A 112 5.54 -16.60 18.74
CA LEU A 112 6.06 -15.22 18.67
C LEU A 112 4.96 -14.18 18.46
N VAL A 113 3.76 -14.61 18.08
CA VAL A 113 2.60 -13.74 17.95
C VAL A 113 1.96 -13.63 19.33
N PRO A 114 1.78 -12.43 19.88
CA PRO A 114 1.09 -12.27 21.16
C PRO A 114 -0.33 -12.84 21.05
N GLU A 115 -0.83 -13.42 22.16
CA GLU A 115 -2.23 -13.83 22.35
C GLU A 115 -3.14 -12.60 22.18
N THR A 116 -3.42 -12.23 20.94
CA THR A 116 -4.15 -11.02 20.56
C THR A 116 -5.61 -11.39 20.40
N GLY A 117 -6.48 -10.71 21.17
CA GLY A 117 -7.92 -10.85 21.00
C GLY A 117 -8.35 -10.36 19.62
N THR A 118 -9.52 -10.82 19.15
CA THR A 118 -10.14 -10.41 17.86
C THR A 118 -10.25 -8.88 17.69
N ARG A 119 -10.30 -8.12 18.79
CA ARG A 119 -10.32 -6.66 18.82
C ARG A 119 -8.99 -6.00 18.43
N ASP A 120 -7.86 -6.65 18.73
CA ASP A 120 -6.53 -6.14 18.36
C ASP A 120 -6.21 -6.40 16.90
N LEU A 121 -6.68 -7.53 16.35
CA LEU A 121 -6.60 -7.82 14.91
C LEU A 121 -7.35 -6.80 14.05
N VAL A 122 -8.52 -6.32 14.51
CA VAL A 122 -9.28 -5.25 13.84
C VAL A 122 -8.53 -3.92 13.94
N SER A 123 -7.86 -3.67 15.07
CA SER A 123 -7.07 -2.46 15.30
C SER A 123 -5.81 -2.44 14.41
N ASP A 124 -5.12 -3.56 14.28
CA ASP A 124 -3.99 -3.74 13.35
C ASP A 124 -4.43 -3.67 11.88
N ALA A 125 -5.59 -4.23 11.54
CA ALA A 125 -6.16 -4.08 10.20
C ALA A 125 -6.55 -2.63 9.89
N ALA A 126 -6.90 -1.81 10.90
CA ALA A 126 -7.18 -0.39 10.73
C ALA A 126 -5.91 0.46 10.54
N LEU A 127 -4.74 -0.01 11.01
CA LEU A 127 -3.47 0.67 10.75
C LEU A 127 -3.06 0.60 9.27
N PHE A 128 -3.55 -0.39 8.53
CA PHE A 128 -3.28 -0.55 7.10
C PHE A 128 -3.77 0.63 6.23
N PRO A 129 -5.07 1.04 6.25
CA PRO A 129 -5.51 2.23 5.52
C PRO A 129 -4.84 3.50 6.04
N VAL A 130 -4.53 3.60 7.34
CA VAL A 130 -3.81 4.75 7.91
C VAL A 130 -2.39 4.85 7.32
N ALA A 131 -1.66 3.75 7.21
CA ALA A 131 -0.33 3.74 6.62
C ALA A 131 -0.35 4.14 5.14
N ILE A 132 -1.34 3.65 4.37
CA ILE A 132 -1.54 4.05 2.97
C ILE A 132 -1.82 5.55 2.87
N LEU A 133 -2.78 6.05 3.66
CA LEU A 133 -3.12 7.47 3.67
C LEU A 133 -1.94 8.34 4.10
N GLY A 134 -1.16 7.89 5.10
CA GLY A 134 0.05 8.54 5.57
C GLY A 134 1.12 8.64 4.50
N VAL A 135 1.41 7.55 3.78
CA VAL A 135 2.39 7.54 2.69
C VAL A 135 1.96 8.45 1.54
N HIS A 136 0.69 8.41 1.14
CA HIS A 136 0.19 9.30 0.08
C HIS A 136 0.17 10.77 0.52
N GLY A 137 -0.18 11.05 1.78
CA GLY A 137 -0.10 12.38 2.37
C GLY A 137 1.33 12.92 2.39
N ALA A 138 2.30 12.10 2.80
CA ALA A 138 3.72 12.46 2.79
C ALA A 138 4.24 12.72 1.37
N ALA A 139 3.92 11.85 0.42
CA ALA A 139 4.28 12.04 -1.00
C ALA A 139 3.66 13.33 -1.58
N HIS A 140 2.42 13.67 -1.19
CA HIS A 140 1.80 14.94 -1.56
C HIS A 140 2.53 16.14 -0.95
N GLY A 141 2.87 16.07 0.34
CA GLY A 141 3.65 17.10 1.04
C GLY A 141 5.01 17.35 0.40
N ILE A 142 5.78 16.29 0.12
CA ILE A 142 7.10 16.36 -0.55
C ILE A 142 6.96 17.07 -1.90
N ARG A 143 5.95 16.73 -2.70
CA ARG A 143 5.69 17.38 -3.99
C ARG A 143 5.40 18.87 -3.84
N LEU A 144 4.58 19.25 -2.85
CA LEU A 144 4.26 20.66 -2.59
C LEU A 144 5.50 21.45 -2.17
N LEU A 145 6.33 20.87 -1.29
CA LEU A 145 7.58 21.49 -0.85
C LEU A 145 8.56 21.67 -2.01
N ALA A 146 8.75 20.64 -2.84
CA ALA A 146 9.60 20.72 -4.03
C ALA A 146 9.14 21.82 -5.01
N ARG A 147 7.82 21.94 -5.24
CA ARG A 147 7.25 23.00 -6.09
C ARG A 147 7.46 24.40 -5.53
N ARG A 148 7.36 24.57 -4.20
CA ARG A 148 7.63 25.86 -3.54
C ARG A 148 9.11 26.24 -3.62
N ALA A 149 10.02 25.27 -3.48
CA ALA A 149 11.46 25.50 -3.59
C ALA A 149 11.88 25.94 -5.00
N VAL A 150 11.28 25.36 -6.04
CA VAL A 150 11.55 25.73 -7.44
C VAL A 150 11.00 27.13 -7.78
N ARG A 151 9.83 27.53 -7.26
CA ARG A 151 9.26 28.88 -7.50
C ARG A 151 9.98 30.02 -6.77
N ARG A 152 10.82 29.71 -5.80
CA ARG A 152 11.62 30.68 -5.04
C ARG A 152 13.00 30.91 -5.64
N ARG A 153 13.36 30.19 -6.69
CA ARG A 153 14.56 30.40 -7.51
C ARG A 153 14.17 31.09 -8.81
#